data_AF-A0A8J3XYV8-F1
#
_entry.id   AF-A0A8J3XYV8-F1
#
_cell.length_a   1.000
_cell.length_b   1.000
_cell.length_c   1.000
_cell.angle_alpha   90.00
_cell.angle_beta   90.00
_cell.angle_gamma   90.00
#
_symmetry.space_group_name_H-M   'P 1'
#
loop_
_entity.id
_entity.type
_entity.pdbx_description
1 polymer ?
#
loop_
_entity_poly.entity_id
_entity_poly.type
_entity_poly.pdbx_seq_one_letter_code
_entity_poly.pdbx_strand_id
1 'polypeptide(L)'
;MNADGRLSPDQALREIDRLDRHVRRSARGVALLFLIMGLCTMVYWPAMFLGTGWVPVAAGGAWIVLTVASCVYWARIRVHDRLVARINGLVTAAYVVSTMAVFLFGAFVLPHPLAVGWIAALVVISVIAGLPLIYAAWWIRARR
;
A
#
# COMPACT_ATOMS: atom_id res chain seq x y z
N MET A 1 11.82 -49.54 8.87
CA MET A 1 12.42 -48.74 7.78
C MET A 1 12.71 -47.37 8.36
N ASN A 2 13.94 -47.20 8.88
CA ASN A 2 14.46 -45.94 9.40
C ASN A 2 15.25 -45.26 8.29
N ALA A 3 14.87 -44.03 7.95
CA ALA A 3 15.72 -43.07 7.27
C ALA A 3 15.36 -41.70 7.86
N ASP A 4 16.04 -41.36 8.94
CA ASP A 4 15.96 -40.08 9.61
C ASP A 4 16.16 -38.95 8.59
N GLY A 5 15.15 -38.08 8.47
CA GLY A 5 15.12 -36.88 7.62
C GLY A 5 16.08 -35.79 8.09
N ARG A 6 17.35 -36.13 8.30
CA ARG A 6 18.41 -35.16 8.59
C ARG A 6 18.97 -34.65 7.26
N LEU A 7 18.50 -33.49 6.84
CA LEU A 7 19.12 -32.69 5.79
C LEU A 7 20.63 -32.61 6.06
N SER A 8 21.44 -32.90 5.04
CA SER A 8 22.88 -32.63 5.12
C SER A 8 23.10 -31.13 5.40
N PRO A 9 24.14 -30.73 6.16
CA PRO A 9 24.45 -29.33 6.42
C PRO A 9 24.49 -28.46 5.15
N ASP A 10 24.98 -29.01 4.04
CA ASP A 10 25.05 -28.33 2.73
C ASP A 10 23.68 -28.24 2.02
N GLN A 11 22.77 -29.16 2.31
CA GLN A 11 21.37 -29.08 1.84
C GLN A 11 20.61 -28.05 2.67
N ALA A 12 20.81 -28.03 4.00
CA ALA A 12 20.22 -27.03 4.88
C ALA A 12 20.68 -25.61 4.52
N LEU A 13 21.97 -25.39 4.24
CA LEU A 13 22.51 -24.10 3.81
C LEU A 13 21.95 -23.65 2.45
N ARG A 14 21.81 -24.57 1.48
CA ARG A 14 21.19 -24.27 0.18
C ARG A 14 19.71 -23.96 0.30
N GLU A 15 18.99 -24.65 1.18
CA GLU A 15 17.58 -24.38 1.48
C GLU A 15 17.42 -22.99 2.12
N ILE A 16 18.27 -22.64 3.09
CA ILE A 16 18.30 -21.32 3.75
C ILE A 16 18.57 -20.21 2.73
N ASP A 17 19.55 -20.38 1.84
CA ASP A 17 19.89 -19.37 0.83
C ASP A 17 18.81 -19.24 -0.26
N ARG A 18 18.07 -20.32 -0.56
CA ARG A 18 16.91 -20.30 -1.46
C ARG A 18 15.70 -19.62 -0.81
N LEU A 19 15.49 -19.84 0.48
CA LEU A 19 14.44 -19.20 1.28
C LEU A 19 14.74 -17.71 1.45
N ASP A 20 15.97 -17.33 1.77
CA ASP A 20 16.37 -15.93 1.93
C ASP A 20 16.18 -15.14 0.61
N ARG A 21 16.54 -15.74 -0.53
CA ARG A 21 16.25 -15.15 -1.85
C ARG A 21 14.76 -15.00 -2.15
N HIS A 22 13.91 -15.93 -1.70
CA HIS A 22 12.44 -15.81 -1.84
C HIS A 22 11.86 -14.70 -0.95
N VAL A 23 12.31 -14.61 0.30
CA VAL A 23 11.90 -13.56 1.24
C VAL A 23 12.32 -12.18 0.73
N ARG A 24 13.57 -12.05 0.24
CA ARG A 24 14.07 -10.81 -0.35
C ARG A 24 13.38 -10.42 -1.67
N ARG A 25 12.82 -11.34 -2.46
CA ARG A 25 11.98 -10.95 -3.61
C ARG A 25 10.58 -10.50 -3.18
N SER A 26 9.97 -11.21 -2.22
CA SER A 26 8.60 -10.94 -1.76
C SER A 26 8.44 -9.55 -1.13
N ALA A 27 9.31 -9.16 -0.19
CA ALA A 27 9.18 -7.85 0.45
C ALA A 27 9.47 -6.65 -0.49
N ARG A 28 10.05 -6.89 -1.69
CA ARG A 28 10.44 -5.84 -2.65
C ARG A 28 9.20 -5.40 -3.41
N GLY A 29 8.40 -6.38 -3.80
CA GLY A 29 7.12 -6.13 -4.43
C GLY A 29 6.07 -5.57 -3.46
N VAL A 30 6.06 -6.00 -2.19
CA VAL A 30 5.21 -5.37 -1.16
C VAL A 30 5.56 -3.90 -0.96
N ALA A 31 6.86 -3.56 -0.83
CA ALA A 31 7.28 -2.17 -0.72
C ALA A 31 6.90 -1.35 -1.96
N LEU A 32 7.00 -1.93 -3.16
CA LEU A 32 6.57 -1.28 -4.40
C LEU A 32 5.05 -1.06 -4.42
N LEU A 33 4.27 -2.04 -3.99
CA LEU A 33 2.81 -1.92 -3.91
C LEU A 33 2.39 -0.78 -2.97
N PHE A 34 2.97 -0.73 -1.77
CA PHE A 34 2.70 0.36 -0.83
C PHE A 34 3.08 1.73 -1.41
N LEU A 35 4.22 1.82 -2.10
CA LEU A 35 4.61 3.05 -2.77
C LEU A 35 3.58 3.49 -3.82
N ILE A 36 3.16 2.58 -4.71
CA ILE A 36 2.17 2.85 -5.76
C ILE A 36 0.84 3.27 -5.13
N MET A 37 0.32 2.49 -4.19
CA MET A 37 -0.94 2.79 -3.49
C MET A 37 -0.89 4.14 -2.78
N GLY A 38 0.21 4.46 -2.10
CA GLY A 38 0.42 5.74 -1.44
C GLY A 38 0.34 6.90 -2.43
N LEU A 39 1.11 6.85 -3.53
CA LEU A 39 1.11 7.89 -4.55
C LEU A 39 -0.25 8.04 -5.25
N CYS A 40 -0.87 6.91 -5.61
CA CYS A 40 -2.21 6.93 -6.21
C CYS A 40 -3.23 7.55 -5.25
N THR A 41 -3.15 7.32 -3.94
CA THR A 41 -4.04 7.94 -2.95
C THR A 41 -3.94 9.46 -2.98
N MET A 42 -2.70 9.99 -3.06
CA MET A 42 -2.46 11.44 -3.07
C MET A 42 -3.10 12.13 -4.29
N VAL A 43 -3.18 11.43 -5.43
CA VAL A 43 -3.73 11.96 -6.69
C VAL A 43 -5.22 11.66 -6.83
N TYR A 44 -5.67 10.50 -6.36
CA TYR A 44 -7.06 10.03 -6.46
C TYR A 44 -8.03 10.99 -5.81
N TRP A 45 -7.76 11.42 -4.58
CA TRP A 45 -8.69 12.27 -3.83
C TRP A 45 -8.91 13.65 -4.46
N PRO A 46 -7.86 14.41 -4.86
CA PRO A 46 -8.04 15.63 -5.64
C PRO A 46 -8.78 15.39 -6.96
N ALA A 47 -8.47 14.29 -7.68
CA ALA A 47 -9.16 13.98 -8.93
C ALA A 47 -10.65 13.71 -8.74
N MET A 48 -11.03 13.05 -7.64
CA MET A 48 -12.43 12.76 -7.30
C MET A 48 -13.23 14.01 -6.93
N PHE A 49 -12.66 14.90 -6.12
CA PHE A 49 -13.39 16.05 -5.56
C PHE A 49 -13.25 17.35 -6.35
N LEU A 50 -12.13 17.54 -7.07
CA LEU A 50 -11.86 18.75 -7.87
C LEU A 50 -12.01 18.50 -9.37
N GLY A 51 -12.04 17.23 -9.80
CA GLY A 51 -12.21 16.86 -11.19
C GLY A 51 -13.57 17.30 -11.72
N THR A 52 -13.59 17.76 -12.97
CA THR A 52 -14.82 18.09 -13.70
C THR A 52 -15.03 17.13 -14.86
N GLY A 53 -16.27 17.00 -15.34
CA GLY A 53 -16.61 16.11 -16.46
C GLY A 53 -16.31 14.64 -16.14
N TRP A 54 -15.50 14.01 -16.99
CA TRP A 54 -15.20 12.57 -16.90
C TRP A 54 -14.11 12.22 -15.87
N VAL A 55 -13.41 13.21 -15.30
CA VAL A 55 -12.24 12.99 -14.44
C VAL A 55 -12.58 12.15 -13.18
N PRO A 56 -13.65 12.44 -12.41
CA PRO A 56 -13.99 11.63 -11.24
C PRO A 56 -14.35 10.18 -11.61
N VAL A 57 -15.02 9.98 -12.75
CA VAL A 57 -15.38 8.65 -13.23
C VAL A 57 -14.14 7.83 -13.57
N ALA A 58 -13.18 8.40 -14.30
CA ALA A 58 -11.92 7.73 -14.61
C ALA A 58 -11.08 7.49 -13.35
N ALA A 59 -11.03 8.43 -12.41
CA ALA A 59 -10.34 8.26 -11.14
C ALA A 59 -10.93 7.11 -10.32
N GLY A 60 -12.26 7.03 -10.21
CA GLY A 60 -12.97 5.92 -9.58
C GLY A 60 -12.68 4.58 -10.25
N GLY A 61 -12.73 4.53 -11.58
CA GLY A 61 -12.41 3.32 -12.36
C GLY A 61 -10.97 2.85 -12.14
N ALA A 62 -10.00 3.77 -12.22
CA ALA A 62 -8.60 3.47 -11.97
C ALA A 62 -8.36 2.97 -10.54
N TRP A 63 -9.06 3.57 -9.55
CA TRP A 63 -8.98 3.16 -8.15
C TRP A 63 -9.50 1.74 -7.93
N ILE A 64 -10.61 1.37 -8.57
CA ILE A 64 -11.17 0.01 -8.51
C ILE A 64 -10.17 -0.98 -9.12
N VAL A 65 -9.65 -0.71 -10.31
CA VAL A 65 -8.66 -1.57 -10.98
C VAL A 65 -7.44 -1.78 -10.08
N LEU A 66 -6.91 -0.69 -9.50
CA LEU A 66 -5.76 -0.74 -8.60
C LEU A 66 -6.06 -1.56 -7.34
N THR A 67 -7.24 -1.39 -6.75
CA THR A 67 -7.68 -2.15 -5.57
C THR A 67 -7.77 -3.64 -5.89
N VAL A 68 -8.43 -4.02 -6.99
CA VAL A 68 -8.54 -5.42 -7.42
C VAL A 68 -7.16 -6.02 -7.68
N ALA A 69 -6.29 -5.31 -8.42
CA ALA A 69 -4.93 -5.75 -8.68
C ALA A 69 -4.15 -5.97 -7.38
N SER A 70 -4.30 -5.08 -6.40
CA SER A 70 -3.68 -5.18 -5.08
C SER A 70 -4.18 -6.40 -4.31
N CYS A 71 -5.49 -6.64 -4.27
CA CYS A 71 -6.07 -7.82 -3.63
C CYS A 71 -5.58 -9.13 -4.26
N VAL A 72 -5.55 -9.21 -5.59
CA VAL A 72 -5.02 -10.38 -6.33
C VAL A 72 -3.54 -10.58 -6.03
N TYR A 73 -2.77 -9.49 -5.99
CA TYR A 73 -1.35 -9.52 -5.65
C TYR A 73 -1.11 -10.05 -4.23
N TRP A 74 -1.85 -9.56 -3.24
CA TRP A 74 -1.78 -10.04 -1.86
C TRP A 74 -2.17 -11.51 -1.74
N ALA A 75 -3.23 -11.95 -2.42
CA ALA A 75 -3.67 -13.34 -2.43
C ALA A 75 -2.59 -14.28 -3.01
N ARG A 76 -1.84 -13.82 -4.02
CA ARG A 76 -0.77 -14.61 -4.65
C ARG A 76 0.49 -14.73 -3.79
N ILE A 77 0.77 -13.76 -2.93
CA ILE A 77 2.09 -13.66 -2.29
C ILE A 77 2.25 -14.51 -1.04
N ARG A 78 1.17 -15.12 -0.50
CA ARG A 78 1.17 -15.98 0.70
C ARG A 78 2.28 -15.55 1.66
N VAL A 79 2.13 -14.37 2.25
CA VAL A 79 3.20 -13.67 2.98
C VAL A 79 3.71 -14.55 4.14
N HIS A 80 4.82 -15.24 3.92
CA HIS A 80 5.54 -16.00 4.96
C HIS A 80 6.48 -15.10 5.78
N ASP A 81 6.52 -13.80 5.46
CA ASP A 81 7.38 -12.83 6.15
C ASP A 81 6.67 -12.25 7.38
N ARG A 82 7.10 -12.71 8.57
CA ARG A 82 6.60 -12.24 9.87
C ARG A 82 6.75 -10.73 10.06
N LEU A 83 7.75 -10.11 9.44
CA LEU A 83 7.95 -8.66 9.53
C LEU A 83 6.83 -7.93 8.78
N VAL A 84 6.56 -8.33 7.54
CA VAL A 84 5.46 -7.76 6.74
C VAL A 84 4.11 -7.98 7.42
N ALA A 85 3.87 -9.18 7.97
CA ALA A 85 2.63 -9.48 8.68
C ALA A 85 2.41 -8.58 9.91
N ARG A 86 3.47 -8.31 10.69
CA ARG A 86 3.38 -7.48 11.91
C ARG A 86 3.05 -6.02 11.60
N ILE A 87 3.59 -5.51 10.50
CA ILE A 87 3.51 -4.08 10.17
C ILE A 87 2.27 -3.78 9.34
N ASN A 88 1.79 -4.77 8.57
CA ASN A 88 0.67 -4.60 7.67
C ASN A 88 -0.61 -4.18 8.41
N GLY A 89 -0.88 -4.74 9.60
CA GLY A 89 -2.04 -4.36 10.40
C GLY A 89 -2.01 -2.89 10.80
N LEU A 90 -0.89 -2.42 11.37
CA LEU A 90 -0.72 -1.02 11.78
C LEU A 90 -0.77 -0.06 10.60
N VAL A 91 -0.07 -0.38 9.51
CA VAL A 91 0.00 0.42 8.30
C VAL A 91 -1.38 0.51 7.63
N THR A 92 -2.10 -0.61 7.55
CA THR A 92 -3.45 -0.65 6.99
C THR A 92 -4.41 0.18 7.85
N ALA A 93 -4.37 0.05 9.17
CA ALA A 93 -5.21 0.86 10.06
C ALA A 93 -4.92 2.36 9.91
N ALA A 94 -3.65 2.76 9.92
CA ALA A 94 -3.23 4.15 9.72
C ALA A 94 -3.70 4.68 8.36
N TYR A 95 -3.55 3.88 7.31
CA TYR A 95 -3.99 4.22 5.96
C TYR A 95 -5.51 4.35 5.84
N VAL A 96 -6.28 3.43 6.42
CA VAL A 96 -7.75 3.48 6.40
C VAL A 96 -8.25 4.70 7.15
N VAL A 97 -7.71 4.97 8.34
CA VAL A 97 -8.08 6.14 9.14
C VAL A 97 -7.79 7.44 8.40
N SER A 98 -6.59 7.57 7.82
CA SER A 98 -6.20 8.78 7.09
C SER A 98 -7.02 8.96 5.80
N THR A 99 -7.30 7.88 5.08
CA THR A 99 -8.15 7.86 3.88
C THR A 99 -9.59 8.24 4.22
N MET A 100 -10.12 7.73 5.34
CA MET A 100 -11.44 8.09 5.84
C MET A 100 -11.51 9.58 6.21
N ALA A 101 -10.44 10.14 6.80
CA ALA A 101 -10.39 11.57 7.09
C ALA A 101 -10.50 12.43 5.82
N VAL A 102 -9.81 12.06 4.72
CA VAL A 102 -9.93 12.76 3.42
C VAL A 102 -11.34 12.62 2.87
N PHE A 103 -11.92 11.43 2.92
CA PHE A 103 -13.30 11.19 2.48
C PHE A 103 -14.28 12.08 3.23
N LEU A 104 -14.23 12.08 4.57
CA LEU A 104 -15.13 12.87 5.40
C LEU A 104 -14.95 14.37 5.15
N PHE A 105 -13.70 14.82 5.00
CA PHE A 105 -13.39 16.20 4.66
C PHE A 105 -13.99 16.59 3.29
N GLY A 106 -13.73 15.82 2.25
CA GLY A 106 -14.23 16.11 0.90
C GLY A 106 -15.75 16.00 0.77
N ALA A 107 -16.39 15.05 1.46
CA ALA A 107 -17.82 14.80 1.35
C ALA A 107 -18.68 15.73 2.21
N PHE A 108 -18.19 16.15 3.38
CA PHE A 108 -19.00 16.88 4.36
C PHE A 108 -18.48 18.27 4.73
N VAL A 109 -17.20 18.54 4.52
CA VAL A 109 -16.56 19.81 4.94
C VAL A 109 -16.27 20.72 3.75
N LEU A 110 -15.91 20.15 2.60
CA LEU A 110 -15.50 20.90 1.42
C LEU A 110 -16.67 21.75 0.87
N PRO A 111 -16.58 23.09 0.91
CA PRO A 111 -17.70 23.95 0.54
C PRO A 111 -17.85 24.09 -0.98
N HIS A 112 -19.05 24.48 -1.39
CA HIS A 112 -19.34 24.95 -2.74
C HIS A 112 -19.90 26.38 -2.67
N PRO A 113 -19.29 27.38 -3.35
CA PRO A 113 -18.15 27.30 -4.27
C PRO A 113 -16.77 27.08 -3.59
N LEU A 114 -15.85 26.47 -4.33
CA LEU A 114 -14.49 26.14 -3.85
C LEU A 114 -13.57 27.38 -3.84
N ALA A 115 -13.11 27.79 -2.66
CA ALA A 115 -12.04 28.76 -2.53
C ALA A 115 -10.65 28.08 -2.55
N VAL A 116 -9.61 28.81 -2.95
CA VAL A 116 -8.22 28.30 -3.07
C VAL A 116 -7.72 27.65 -1.78
N GLY A 117 -8.06 28.23 -0.62
CA GLY A 117 -7.67 27.66 0.68
C GLY A 117 -8.22 26.25 0.92
N TRP A 118 -9.45 25.97 0.48
CA TRP A 118 -10.09 24.66 0.60
C TRP A 118 -9.49 23.63 -0.35
N ILE A 119 -9.11 24.05 -1.56
CA ILE A 119 -8.37 23.23 -2.51
C ILE A 119 -7.01 22.81 -1.92
N ALA A 120 -6.26 23.77 -1.38
CA ALA A 120 -4.97 23.50 -0.76
C ALA A 120 -5.12 22.55 0.44
N ALA A 121 -6.11 22.77 1.30
CA ALA A 121 -6.40 21.89 2.44
C ALA A 121 -6.71 20.45 1.98
N LEU A 122 -7.52 20.28 0.94
CA LEU A 122 -7.83 18.97 0.36
C LEU A 122 -6.57 18.27 -0.17
N VAL A 123 -5.70 18.99 -0.88
CA VAL A 123 -4.44 18.43 -1.40
C VAL A 123 -3.53 18.00 -0.24
N VAL A 124 -3.38 18.84 0.78
CA VAL A 124 -2.55 18.53 1.96
C VAL A 124 -3.05 17.28 2.68
N ILE A 125 -4.35 17.18 2.96
CA ILE A 125 -4.90 16.01 3.65
C ILE A 125 -4.80 14.75 2.78
N SER A 126 -4.94 14.88 1.45
CA SER A 126 -4.72 13.78 0.50
C SER A 126 -3.28 13.27 0.50
N VAL A 127 -2.30 14.18 0.57
CA VAL A 127 -0.88 13.83 0.72
C VAL A 127 -0.67 13.09 2.03
N ILE A 128 -1.17 13.64 3.15
CA ILE A 128 -1.07 13.01 4.47
C ILE A 128 -1.66 11.60 4.45
N ALA A 129 -2.77 11.39 3.74
CA ALA A 129 -3.39 10.07 3.64
C ALA A 129 -2.53 9.01 2.95
N GLY A 130 -1.72 9.41 1.96
CA GLY A 130 -0.77 8.51 1.31
C GLY A 130 0.48 8.19 2.14
N LEU A 131 0.86 9.05 3.10
CA LEU A 131 2.13 8.93 3.84
C LEU A 131 2.34 7.62 4.60
N PRO A 132 1.34 7.01 5.29
CA PRO A 132 1.53 5.74 5.98
C PRO A 132 2.09 4.64 5.06
N LEU A 133 1.60 4.59 3.81
CA LEU A 133 2.05 3.62 2.82
C LEU A 133 3.45 3.95 2.27
N ILE A 134 3.74 5.22 2.00
CA ILE A 134 5.07 5.66 1.55
C ILE A 134 6.11 5.37 2.64
N TYR A 135 5.80 5.68 3.89
CA TYR A 135 6.67 5.40 5.04
C TYR A 135 6.90 3.90 5.20
N ALA A 136 5.85 3.08 5.11
CA ALA A 136 5.99 1.63 5.15
C ALA A 136 6.87 1.09 4.01
N ALA A 137 6.68 1.59 2.79
CA ALA A 137 7.50 1.23 1.64
C ALA A 137 8.98 1.58 1.85
N TRP A 138 9.26 2.80 2.33
CA TRP A 138 10.62 3.25 2.64
C TRP A 138 11.25 2.39 3.74
N TRP A 139 10.52 2.14 4.83
CA TRP A 139 11.03 1.38 5.96
C TRP A 139 11.34 -0.08 5.59
N ILE A 140 10.49 -0.73 4.79
CA ILE A 140 10.77 -2.08 4.25
C ILE A 140 12.02 -2.07 3.36
N ARG A 141 12.26 -0.99 2.60
CA ARG A 141 13.47 -0.85 1.77
C ARG A 141 14.72 -0.59 2.60
N ALA A 142 14.62 0.18 3.68
CA ALA A 142 15.75 0.55 4.54
C ALA A 142 16.23 -0.58 5.46
N ARG A 143 15.37 -1.57 5.76
CA ARG A 143 15.72 -2.74 6.61
C ARG A 143 16.14 -3.99 5.81
N ARG A 144 16.63 -3.82 4.59
CA ARG A 144 17.11 -4.88 3.69
C ARG A 144 18.61 -4.84 3.51
#